data_AF-A0A3M2BEM5-F1
#
_entry.id   AF-A0A3M2BEM5-F1
#
_cell.length_a   1.000
_cell.length_b   1.000
_cell.length_c   1.000
_cell.angle_alpha   90.00
_cell.angle_beta   90.00
_cell.angle_gamma   90.00
#
_symmetry.space_group_name_H-M   'P 1'
#
loop_
_entity.id
_entity.type
_entity.pdbx_description
1 polymer ?
#
loop_
_entity_poly.entity_id
_entity_poly.type
_entity_poly.pdbx_seq_one_letter_code
_entity_poly.pdbx_strand_id
1 'polypeptide(L)' 'MNWDDPDIGEGLDPEGPSAEDLDRFGDEFKTCPACKKRIYDQVEICPHCGQAQTDQPHGAGLWIIAAAILVILGLLSWIV' A
#
# COMPACT_ATOMS: atom_id res chain seq x y z
N MET A 1 16.10 -11.62 32.35
CA MET A 1 15.92 -11.16 30.96
C MET A 1 16.87 -9.99 30.79
N ASN A 2 18.02 -10.24 30.15
CA ASN A 2 19.10 -9.28 29.96
C ASN A 2 19.00 -8.76 28.52
N TRP A 3 18.94 -7.45 28.32
CA TRP A 3 18.70 -6.79 27.03
C TRP A 3 20.00 -6.22 26.42
N ASP A 4 21.15 -6.75 26.84
CA ASP A 4 22.49 -6.34 26.39
C ASP A 4 23.16 -7.46 25.59
N ASP A 5 22.43 -8.05 24.64
CA ASP A 5 22.98 -9.00 23.68
C ASP A 5 23.26 -8.27 22.35
N PRO A 6 24.53 -8.07 21.97
CA PRO A 6 24.91 -7.34 20.76
C PRO A 6 24.71 -8.12 19.44
N ASP A 7 24.05 -9.29 19.46
CA ASP A 7 23.94 -10.19 18.30
C ASP A 7 22.71 -9.93 17.40
N ILE A 8 22.04 -8.79 17.56
CA ILE A 8 21.04 -8.27 16.60
C ILE A 8 21.69 -7.69 15.31
N GLY A 9 22.99 -7.91 15.11
CA GLY A 9 23.76 -7.49 13.94
C GLY A 9 24.16 -8.62 12.98
N GLU A 10 23.99 -9.90 13.35
CA GLU A 10 24.35 -11.05 12.51
C GLU A 10 23.10 -11.85 12.14
N GLY A 11 22.45 -11.51 11.01
CA GLY A 11 21.31 -12.30 10.58
C GLY A 11 20.44 -11.68 9.51
N LEU A 12 21.00 -11.36 8.34
CA LEU A 12 20.21 -11.61 7.14
C LEU A 12 20.30 -13.13 6.94
N ASP A 13 19.25 -13.85 7.35
CA ASP A 13 19.06 -15.24 6.97
C ASP A 13 19.36 -15.35 5.46
N PRO A 14 20.33 -16.18 5.02
CA PRO A 14 20.65 -16.31 3.60
C PRO A 14 19.47 -16.83 2.76
N GLU A 15 18.46 -17.44 3.40
CA GLU A 15 17.18 -17.82 2.78
C GLU A 15 16.06 -16.80 3.06
N GLY A 16 16.36 -15.72 3.78
CA GLY A 16 15.45 -14.63 4.09
C GLY A 16 15.19 -13.70 2.89
N PRO A 17 14.17 -12.82 3.01
CA PRO A 17 13.86 -11.84 1.97
C PRO A 17 15.06 -10.93 1.69
N SER A 18 15.20 -10.51 0.42
CA SER A 18 16.29 -9.62 0.01
C SER A 18 16.21 -8.27 0.73
N ALA A 19 17.33 -7.56 0.81
CA ALA A 19 17.35 -6.20 1.37
C ALA A 19 16.42 -5.24 0.59
N GLU A 20 16.30 -5.41 -0.73
CA GLU A 20 15.37 -4.65 -1.56
C GLU A 20 13.89 -4.99 -1.26
N ASP A 21 13.57 -6.25 -0.96
CA ASP A 21 12.21 -6.64 -0.55
C ASP A 21 11.85 -6.03 0.80
N LEU A 22 12.78 -6.02 1.75
CA LEU A 22 12.58 -5.40 3.06
C LEU A 22 12.35 -3.88 2.94
N ASP A 23 13.05 -3.19 2.06
CA ASP A 23 12.83 -1.76 1.80
C ASP A 23 11.46 -1.51 1.14
N ARG A 24 11.05 -2.37 0.21
CA ARG A 24 9.74 -2.25 -0.48
C ARG A 24 8.55 -2.49 0.45
N PHE A 25 8.65 -3.46 1.35
CA PHE A 25 7.54 -3.88 2.21
C PHE A 25 7.64 -3.33 3.64
N GLY A 26 8.74 -2.70 4.01
CA GLY A 26 8.98 -2.17 5.36
C GLY A 26 8.40 -0.77 5.61
N ASP A 27 7.83 -0.12 4.60
CA ASP A 27 7.25 1.21 4.79
C ASP A 27 5.79 1.11 5.27
N GLU A 28 5.62 0.91 6.58
CA GLU A 28 4.32 0.99 7.28
C GLU A 28 3.78 2.42 7.39
N PHE A 29 4.48 3.39 6.79
CA PHE A 29 4.15 4.80 6.90
C PHE A 29 3.65 5.38 5.59
N LYS A 30 2.57 6.14 5.67
CA LYS A 30 2.08 7.02 4.60
C LYS A 30 2.22 8.49 4.98
N THR A 31 2.13 9.37 3.99
CA THR A 31 2.09 10.81 4.23
C THR A 31 0.65 11.27 4.39
N CYS A 32 0.34 11.96 5.49
CA CYS A 32 -0.99 12.53 5.68
C CYS A 32 -1.31 13.54 4.57
N PRO A 33 -2.44 13.39 3.85
CA PRO A 33 -2.77 14.28 2.74
C PRO A 33 -3.03 15.72 3.19
N ALA A 34 -3.50 15.92 4.42
CA ALA A 34 -3.85 17.22 4.99
C ALA A 34 -2.64 17.99 5.56
N CYS A 35 -1.86 17.38 6.46
CA CYS A 35 -0.77 18.07 7.17
C CYS A 35 0.64 17.69 6.67
N LYS A 36 0.74 16.76 5.71
CA LYS A 36 2.01 16.29 5.09
C LYS A 36 3.01 15.65 6.04
N LYS A 37 2.61 15.31 7.27
CA LYS A 37 3.43 14.55 8.21
C LYS A 37 3.35 13.05 7.92
N ARG A 38 4.43 12.34 8.22
CA ARG A 38 4.52 10.88 8.16
C ARG A 38 3.67 10.27 9.27
N ILE A 39 2.81 9.33 8.92
CA ILE A 39 1.88 8.64 9.82
C ILE A 39 1.83 7.16 9.46
N TYR A 40 1.48 6.32 10.41
CA TYR A 40 1.16 4.91 10.18
C TYR A 40 0.00 4.77 9.17
N ASP A 41 0.09 3.84 8.23
CA ASP A 41 -0.89 3.69 7.15
C ASP A 41 -2.24 3.17 7.66
N GLN A 42 -2.24 2.42 8.75
CA GLN A 42 -3.40 1.86 9.44
C GLN A 42 -4.17 2.85 10.34
N VAL A 43 -3.74 4.11 10.45
CA VAL A 43 -4.45 5.07 11.32
C VAL A 43 -5.71 5.62 10.65
N GLU A 44 -6.83 5.57 11.38
CA GLU A 44 -8.09 6.15 10.93
C GLU A 44 -8.09 7.67 11.06
N ILE A 45 -7.42 8.22 12.08
CA ILE A 45 -7.35 9.64 12.37
C ILE A 45 -5.89 10.06 12.52
N CYS A 46 -5.49 11.14 11.84
CA CYS A 46 -4.12 11.66 11.95
C CYS A 46 -3.83 12.16 13.38
N PRO A 47 -2.80 11.63 14.08
CA PRO A 47 -2.46 12.08 15.43
C PRO A 47 -1.89 13.51 15.48
N HIS A 48 -1.53 14.07 14.34
CA HIS A 48 -0.94 15.42 14.27
C HIS A 48 -1.95 16.53 13.98
N CYS A 49 -2.98 16.27 13.18
CA CYS A 49 -3.96 17.29 12.77
C CYS A 49 -5.42 16.90 13.04
N GLY A 50 -5.71 15.68 13.47
CA GLY A 50 -7.06 15.22 13.78
C GLY A 50 -7.96 14.98 12.57
N GLN A 51 -7.44 15.05 11.34
CA GLN A 51 -8.20 14.72 10.13
C GLN A 51 -8.30 13.21 9.94
N ALA A 52 -9.49 12.75 9.55
CA ALA A 52 -9.72 11.36 9.19
C ALA A 52 -8.99 11.00 7.88
N GLN A 53 -8.42 9.80 7.82
CA GLN A 53 -7.84 9.26 6.60
C GLN A 53 -8.96 8.66 5.76
N THR A 54 -9.37 9.38 4.73
CA THR A 54 -10.27 8.84 3.72
C THR A 54 -9.43 8.03 2.73
N ASP A 55 -9.70 6.74 2.61
CA ASP A 55 -9.15 5.94 1.51
C ASP A 55 -9.65 6.57 0.20
N GLN A 56 -8.76 7.24 -0.54
CA GLN A 56 -9.14 7.77 -1.84
C GLN A 56 -9.23 6.58 -2.79
N PRO A 57 -10.41 6.25 -3.34
CA PRO A 57 -10.50 5.17 -4.30
C PRO A 57 -9.56 5.50 -5.46
N HIS A 58 -8.57 4.63 -5.66
CA HIS A 58 -7.67 4.70 -6.80
C HIS A 58 -8.57 4.55 -8.04
N GLY A 59 -8.81 5.65 -8.75
CA GLY A 59 -9.76 5.66 -9.87
C GLY A 59 -9.46 4.53 -10.84
N ALA A 60 -10.48 3.78 -11.25
CA ALA A 60 -10.30 2.65 -12.16
C ALA A 60 -9.52 3.13 -13.39
N GLY A 61 -8.38 2.48 -13.67
CA GLY A 61 -7.52 2.87 -14.78
C GLY A 61 -8.28 2.84 -16.11
N LEU A 62 -7.94 3.73 -17.03
CA LEU A 62 -8.59 3.85 -18.35
C LEU A 62 -8.69 2.51 -19.10
N TRP A 63 -7.73 1.60 -18.88
CA TRP A 63 -7.76 0.24 -19.42
C TRP A 63 -8.94 -0.60 -18.93
N ILE A 64 -9.34 -0.45 -17.67
CA ILE A 64 -10.50 -1.17 -17.10
C ILE A 64 -11.78 -0.67 -17.76
N ILE A 65 -11.89 0.64 -18.00
CA ILE A 65 -13.04 1.24 -18.70
C ILE A 65 -13.11 0.71 -20.14
N ALA A 66 -11.98 0.68 -20.85
CA ALA A 66 -11.91 0.15 -22.21
C ALA A 66 -12.28 -1.34 -22.28
N ALA A 67 -11.78 -2.15 -21.34
CA ALA A 67 -12.12 -3.57 -21.25
C ALA A 67 -13.61 -3.79 -20.97
N ALA A 68 -14.21 -3.00 -20.06
CA ALA A 68 -15.63 -3.07 -19.76
C ALA A 68 -16.49 -2.76 -20.99
N ILE A 69 -16.14 -1.72 -21.77
CA ILE A 69 -16.84 -1.38 -23.02
C ILE A 69 -16.75 -2.52 -24.04
N LEU A 70 -15.58 -3.11 -24.23
CA LEU A 70 -15.39 -4.23 -25.16
C LEU A 70 -16.26 -5.44 -24.81
N VAL A 71 -16.33 -5.79 -23.52
CA VAL A 71 -17.18 -6.89 -23.04
C VAL A 71 -18.66 -6.60 -23.30
N ILE A 72 -19.12 -5.38 -23.01
CA ILE A 72 -20.50 -4.97 -23.27
C ILE A 72 -20.83 -5.07 -24.76
N LEU A 73 -19.96 -4.58 -25.64
CA LEU A 73 -20.14 -4.67 -27.09
C LEU A 73 -20.17 -6.12 -27.58
N GLY A 74 -19.30 -6.97 -27.05
CA GLY A 74 -19.28 -8.41 -27.34
C GLY A 74 -20.62 -9.08 -26.97
N LEU A 75 -21.12 -8.82 -25.77
CA LEU A 75 -22.42 -9.35 -25.32
C LEU A 75 -23.58 -8.84 -26.18
N LEU A 76 -23.58 -7.56 -26.56
CA LEU A 76 -24.61 -6.99 -27.43
C LEU A 76 -24.58 -7.61 -28.83
N SER A 77 -23.38 -7.87 -29.38
CA SER A 77 -23.22 -8.53 -30.68
C SER A 77 -23.62 -10.01 -30.69
N TRP A 78 -23.66 -10.66 -29.53
CA TRP A 78 -24.17 -12.03 -29.40
C TRP A 78 -25.70 -12.09 -29.29
N ILE A 79 -26.32 -11.00 -28.81
CA ILE A 79 -27.76 -10.90 -28.55
C ILE A 79 -28.57 -10.47 -29.77
N VAL A 80 -27.94 -9.78 -30.72
CA VAL A 80 -28.50 -9.32 -32.02
C VAL A 80 -28.22 -10.36 -33.11
#